data_AF-A0AA88L643-F1
#
_entry.id   AF-A0AA88L643-F1
#
_cell.length_a   1.000
_cell.length_b   1.000
_cell.length_c   1.000
_cell.angle_alpha   90.00
_cell.angle_beta   90.00
_cell.angle_gamma   90.00
#
_symmetry.space_group_name_H-M   'P 1'
#
loop_
_entity.id
_entity.type
_entity.pdbx_description
1 polymer ?
#
loop_
_entity_poly.entity_id
_entity_poly.type
_entity_poly.pdbx_seq_one_letter_code
_entity_poly.pdbx_strand_id
1 'polypeptide(L)'
;MNYHGSCSLEVNLDNLFDIAHADTLERMKTETDKLFLMKQREPGRPGFLGGVDKRLAKKKKERSRQRRLKEHERIVRQRESLAVASTSTTNNIESLEDSDNEQILNSELILLTAPCHKQSSKRGRKNLITPKLVAALDHCQLSIRDSVYILNAVVEALGLNGNDFQFNKSSIQPVRTETRKSRAEAIKSNLQNNVPDAVTVH
;
A
#
# COMPACT_ATOMS: atom_id res chain seq x y z
N MET A 1 -22.94 5.24 -64.48
CA MET A 1 -22.79 5.50 -63.03
C MET A 1 -22.96 4.18 -62.30
N ASN A 2 -21.87 3.51 -61.94
CA ASN A 2 -21.94 2.30 -61.12
C ASN A 2 -21.02 2.50 -59.91
N TYR A 3 -21.58 2.99 -58.82
CA TYR A 3 -20.98 2.91 -57.50
C TYR A 3 -21.44 1.61 -56.86
N HIS A 4 -20.57 0.60 -56.84
CA HIS A 4 -20.64 -0.47 -55.85
C HIS A 4 -19.35 -0.44 -55.03
N GLY A 5 -19.25 0.59 -54.20
CA GLY A 5 -18.41 0.60 -53.01
C GLY A 5 -19.18 -0.04 -51.88
N SER A 6 -19.15 -1.37 -51.79
CA SER A 6 -19.46 -2.10 -50.57
C SER A 6 -18.23 -2.95 -50.26
N CYS A 7 -17.16 -2.27 -49.83
CA CYS A 7 -16.07 -2.92 -49.13
C CYS A 7 -16.63 -3.30 -47.75
N SER A 8 -17.20 -4.50 -47.67
CA SER A 8 -17.61 -5.09 -46.41
C SER A 8 -16.36 -5.19 -45.53
N LEU A 9 -16.27 -4.33 -44.53
CA LEU A 9 -15.35 -4.45 -43.41
C LEU A 9 -15.78 -5.66 -42.57
N GLU A 10 -15.67 -6.87 -43.10
CA GLU A 10 -15.49 -8.07 -42.30
C GLU A 10 -14.04 -8.07 -41.81
N VAL A 11 -13.74 -7.14 -40.91
CA VAL A 11 -12.49 -7.18 -40.16
C VAL A 11 -12.57 -8.44 -39.32
N ASN A 12 -11.82 -9.46 -39.71
CA ASN A 12 -11.66 -10.68 -38.95
C ASN A 12 -11.15 -10.30 -37.54
N LEU A 13 -12.07 -10.30 -36.56
CA LEU A 13 -11.81 -9.86 -35.19
C LEU A 13 -10.71 -10.68 -34.52
N ASP A 14 -10.46 -11.90 -35.01
CA ASP A 14 -9.41 -12.78 -34.53
C ASP A 14 -8.00 -12.17 -34.73
N ASN A 15 -7.84 -11.31 -35.74
CA ASN A 15 -6.59 -10.65 -36.07
C ASN A 15 -6.53 -9.17 -35.62
N LEU A 16 -7.57 -8.66 -34.95
CA LEU A 16 -7.67 -7.24 -34.56
C LEU A 16 -6.49 -6.77 -33.69
N PHE A 17 -5.88 -7.69 -32.94
CA PHE A 17 -4.76 -7.42 -32.04
C PHE A 17 -3.43 -8.05 -32.51
N ASP A 18 -3.26 -8.37 -33.80
CA ASP A 18 -1.93 -8.61 -34.38
C ASP A 18 -1.36 -7.29 -34.91
N ILE A 19 -0.54 -6.63 -34.08
CA ILE A 19 0.04 -5.31 -34.36
C ILE A 19 1.44 -5.46 -34.99
N ALA A 20 1.96 -6.69 -35.10
CA ALA A 20 3.29 -6.92 -35.63
C ALA A 20 3.34 -6.67 -37.16
N HIS A 21 4.46 -6.15 -37.64
CA HIS A 21 4.71 -6.01 -39.07
C HIS A 21 4.80 -7.38 -39.76
N ALA A 22 4.54 -7.42 -41.07
CA ALA A 22 4.59 -8.66 -41.86
C ALA A 22 5.98 -9.33 -41.83
N ASP A 23 7.05 -8.53 -41.79
CA ASP A 23 8.46 -8.94 -41.78
C ASP A 23 9.01 -9.18 -40.35
N THR A 24 8.18 -9.07 -39.31
CA THR A 24 8.67 -9.12 -37.91
C THR A 24 9.42 -10.43 -37.61
N LEU A 25 8.95 -11.58 -38.12
CA LEU A 25 9.60 -12.88 -37.91
C LEU A 25 11.00 -12.98 -38.53
N GLU A 26 11.25 -12.27 -39.63
CA GLU A 26 12.55 -12.24 -40.31
C GLU A 26 13.52 -11.29 -39.58
N ARG A 27 12.98 -10.21 -39.02
CA ARG A 27 13.76 -9.18 -38.31
C ARG A 27 14.17 -9.61 -36.89
N MET A 28 13.43 -10.52 -36.28
CA MET A 28 13.74 -11.06 -34.95
C MET A 28 14.93 -12.03 -34.99
N LYS A 29 15.87 -11.87 -34.05
CA LYS A 29 17.10 -12.69 -33.98
C LYS A 29 16.98 -13.90 -33.04
N THR A 30 16.05 -13.83 -32.10
CA THR A 30 15.86 -14.76 -30.99
C THR A 30 14.73 -15.72 -31.31
N GLU A 31 15.03 -17.02 -31.31
CA GLU A 31 14.05 -18.07 -31.64
C GLU A 31 12.90 -18.14 -30.61
N THR A 32 13.20 -17.82 -29.35
CA THR A 32 12.21 -17.70 -28.27
C THR A 32 11.14 -16.66 -28.57
N ASP A 33 11.56 -15.53 -29.11
CA ASP A 33 10.70 -14.38 -29.32
C ASP A 33 9.85 -14.62 -30.57
N LYS A 34 10.42 -15.27 -31.60
CA LYS A 34 9.66 -15.74 -32.77
C LYS A 34 8.57 -16.72 -32.37
N LEU A 35 8.92 -17.74 -31.57
CA LEU A 35 7.97 -18.74 -31.09
C LEU A 35 6.85 -18.09 -30.28
N PHE A 36 7.17 -17.09 -29.45
CA PHE A 36 6.17 -16.34 -28.71
C PHE A 36 5.24 -15.53 -29.62
N LEU A 37 5.77 -14.83 -30.62
CA LEU A 37 4.97 -14.09 -31.57
C LEU A 37 4.01 -15.04 -32.32
N MET A 38 4.49 -16.23 -32.71
CA MET A 38 3.63 -17.26 -33.30
C MET A 38 2.53 -17.72 -32.32
N LYS A 39 2.86 -17.97 -31.06
CA LYS A 39 1.88 -18.32 -30.02
C LYS A 39 0.89 -17.19 -29.68
N GLN A 40 1.22 -15.93 -29.94
CA GLN A 40 0.27 -14.83 -29.81
C GLN A 40 -0.73 -14.78 -30.98
N ARG A 41 -0.34 -15.30 -32.14
CA ARG A 41 -1.18 -15.42 -33.34
C ARG A 41 -2.08 -16.67 -33.30
N GLU A 42 -1.79 -17.65 -32.44
CA GLU A 42 -2.67 -18.81 -32.23
C GLU A 42 -4.02 -18.40 -31.60
N PRO A 43 -5.14 -19.01 -32.03
CA PRO A 43 -6.46 -18.73 -31.47
C PRO A 43 -6.49 -19.03 -29.96
N GLY A 44 -7.13 -18.15 -29.20
CA GLY A 44 -7.09 -18.19 -27.72
C GLY A 44 -5.86 -17.52 -27.10
N ARG A 45 -4.89 -17.06 -27.90
CA ARG A 45 -3.72 -16.25 -27.49
C ARG A 45 -3.02 -16.83 -26.25
N PRO A 46 -2.53 -18.08 -26.30
CA PRO A 46 -1.85 -18.73 -25.18
C PRO A 46 -0.57 -18.01 -24.74
N GLY A 47 0.04 -17.22 -25.64
CA GLY A 47 1.22 -16.41 -25.32
C GLY A 47 0.88 -15.17 -24.48
N PHE A 48 1.16 -15.22 -23.18
CA PHE A 48 1.16 -14.04 -22.30
C PHE A 48 2.56 -13.74 -21.77
N LEU A 49 2.90 -12.46 -21.63
CA LEU A 49 4.13 -12.06 -20.93
C LEU A 49 3.92 -12.28 -19.43
N GLY A 50 4.54 -13.33 -18.89
CA GLY A 50 4.58 -13.57 -17.45
C GLY A 50 5.29 -12.43 -16.73
N GLY A 51 4.68 -11.90 -15.66
CA GLY A 51 5.27 -10.82 -14.87
C GLY A 51 6.56 -11.23 -14.13
N VAL A 52 7.53 -10.30 -14.13
CA VAL A 52 8.83 -10.25 -13.41
C VAL A 52 9.62 -11.56 -13.39
N ASP A 53 10.78 -11.55 -14.06
CA ASP A 53 11.80 -12.60 -13.95
C ASP A 53 12.11 -12.89 -12.46
N LYS A 54 11.67 -14.07 -11.99
CA LYS A 54 11.85 -14.53 -10.60
C LYS A 54 13.34 -14.55 -10.21
N ARG A 55 14.25 -14.80 -11.17
CA ARG A 55 15.69 -14.78 -10.95
C ARG A 55 16.16 -13.36 -10.67
N LEU A 56 15.77 -12.39 -11.50
CA LEU A 56 16.07 -10.98 -11.29
C LEU A 56 15.45 -10.44 -9.99
N ALA A 57 14.21 -10.82 -9.67
CA ALA A 57 13.56 -10.44 -8.42
C ALA A 57 14.31 -10.97 -7.19
N LYS A 58 14.73 -12.24 -7.21
CA LYS A 58 15.54 -12.85 -6.15
C LYS A 58 16.89 -12.13 -6.01
N LYS A 59 17.56 -11.84 -7.13
CA LYS A 59 18.82 -11.08 -7.16
C LYS A 59 18.66 -9.67 -6.57
N LYS A 60 17.58 -8.96 -6.90
CA LYS A 60 17.29 -7.62 -6.35
C LYS A 60 16.99 -7.66 -4.85
N LYS A 61 16.24 -8.67 -4.38
CA LYS A 61 15.96 -8.89 -2.95
C LYS A 61 17.24 -9.17 -2.16
N GLU A 62 18.12 -10.00 -2.71
CA GLU A 62 19.42 -10.32 -2.09
C GLU A 62 20.32 -9.08 -2.00
N ARG A 63 20.43 -8.31 -3.10
CA ARG A 63 21.14 -7.03 -3.08
C ARG A 63 20.58 -6.05 -2.04
N SER A 64 19.26 -6.00 -1.86
CA SER A 64 18.64 -5.15 -0.84
C SER A 64 18.98 -5.61 0.59
N ARG A 65 19.01 -6.92 0.85
CA ARG A 65 19.45 -7.49 2.14
C ARG A 65 20.90 -7.14 2.43
N GLN A 66 21.79 -7.32 1.45
CA GLN A 66 23.20 -6.96 1.57
C GLN A 66 23.41 -5.48 1.88
N ARG A 67 22.63 -4.57 1.25
CA ARG A 67 22.69 -3.13 1.55
C ARG A 67 22.28 -2.82 3.00
N ARG A 68 21.22 -3.46 3.51
CA ARG A 68 20.78 -3.30 4.91
C ARG A 68 21.82 -3.79 5.90
N LEU A 69 22.45 -4.93 5.63
CA LEU A 69 23.52 -5.48 6.47
C LEU A 69 24.74 -4.56 6.51
N LYS A 70 25.19 -4.06 5.34
CA LYS A 70 26.30 -3.09 5.27
C LYS A 70 25.99 -1.80 6.01
N GLU A 71 24.77 -1.29 5.90
CA GLU A 71 24.37 -0.07 6.59
C GLU A 71 24.35 -0.28 8.11
N HIS A 72 23.79 -1.40 8.58
CA HIS A 72 23.82 -1.77 9.98
C HIS A 72 25.26 -1.88 10.51
N GLU A 73 26.15 -2.51 9.75
CA GLU A 73 27.57 -2.63 10.10
C GLU A 73 28.28 -1.26 10.17
N ARG A 74 27.93 -0.30 9.29
CA ARG A 74 28.44 1.08 9.37
C ARG A 74 27.95 1.78 10.63
N ILE A 75 26.67 1.65 10.97
CA ILE A 75 26.08 2.24 12.17
C ILE A 75 26.74 1.67 13.43
N VAL A 76 26.95 0.35 13.49
CA VAL A 76 27.60 -0.29 14.65
C VAL A 76 29.04 0.21 14.81
N ARG A 77 29.85 0.21 13.73
CA ARG A 77 31.23 0.74 13.79
C ARG A 77 31.30 2.20 14.25
N GLN A 78 30.37 3.04 13.78
CA GLN A 78 30.32 4.43 14.22
C GLN A 78 30.02 4.51 15.72
N ARG A 79 29.07 3.72 16.22
CA ARG A 79 28.72 3.67 17.64
C ARG A 79 29.87 3.14 18.51
N GLU A 80 30.60 2.13 18.05
CA GLU A 80 31.78 1.59 18.74
C GLU A 80 32.90 2.62 18.81
N SER A 81 33.19 3.33 17.71
CA SER A 81 34.20 4.39 17.70
C SER A 81 33.86 5.55 18.67
N LEU A 82 32.58 5.91 18.78
CA LEU A 82 32.10 6.90 19.75
C LEU A 82 32.22 6.39 21.19
N ALA A 83 31.92 5.13 21.46
CA ALA A 83 32.06 4.53 22.78
C ALA A 83 33.53 4.48 23.26
N VAL A 84 34.46 4.13 22.37
CA VAL A 84 35.90 4.12 22.68
C VAL A 84 36.40 5.55 22.99
N ALA A 85 35.95 6.55 22.24
CA ALA A 85 36.27 7.96 22.53
C ALA A 85 35.72 8.42 23.89
N SER A 86 34.52 8.00 24.28
CA SER A 86 33.93 8.32 25.59
C SER A 86 34.68 7.68 26.77
N THR A 87 35.36 6.55 26.57
CA THR A 87 36.19 5.95 27.63
C THR A 87 37.54 6.65 27.84
N SER A 88 37.90 7.61 26.99
CA SER A 88 39.15 8.38 27.12
C SER A 88 39.02 9.67 27.93
N THR A 89 37.86 9.95 28.54
CA THR A 89 37.63 11.17 29.34
C THR A 89 37.04 10.84 30.72
N THR A 90 37.77 10.07 31.53
CA THR A 90 37.53 10.06 32.98
C THR A 90 38.57 10.97 33.64
N ASN A 91 38.24 12.25 33.77
CA ASN A 91 38.79 13.18 34.75
C ASN A 91 37.90 14.44 34.77
N ASN A 92 36.84 14.39 35.57
CA ASN A 92 36.53 15.39 36.61
C ASN A 92 35.08 15.28 37.07
N ILE A 93 34.94 15.22 38.39
CA ILE A 93 33.73 15.25 39.20
C ILE A 93 33.52 16.71 39.65
N GLU A 94 32.29 17.20 39.59
CA GLU A 94 31.56 18.06 40.56
C GLU A 94 30.34 18.69 39.82
N SER A 95 29.06 18.44 40.17
CA SER A 95 28.28 18.94 41.34
C SER A 95 28.40 20.46 41.51
N LEU A 96 27.39 21.32 41.68
CA LEU A 96 26.03 21.20 42.26
C LEU A 96 25.36 22.61 42.18
N GLU A 97 24.04 22.67 42.44
CA GLU A 97 23.18 23.82 42.84
C GLU A 97 22.83 24.91 41.80
N ASP A 98 21.57 25.14 41.38
CA ASP A 98 20.27 25.47 42.04
C ASP A 98 20.05 26.99 42.22
N SER A 99 18.93 27.53 41.72
CA SER A 99 18.53 28.93 41.93
C SER A 99 17.01 29.10 41.84
N ASP A 100 16.46 29.46 43.00
CA ASP A 100 15.06 29.68 43.34
C ASP A 100 14.50 31.08 42.98
N ASN A 101 13.16 31.16 43.07
CA ASN A 101 12.30 32.27 43.55
C ASN A 101 11.87 33.43 42.61
N GLU A 102 10.67 34.05 42.70
CA GLU A 102 9.35 33.80 43.34
C GLU A 102 8.36 34.96 42.99
N GLN A 103 7.04 34.68 43.02
CA GLN A 103 5.83 35.53 43.25
C GLN A 103 5.57 36.81 42.39
N ILE A 104 4.33 37.15 41.97
CA ILE A 104 3.22 37.66 42.81
C ILE A 104 1.86 37.48 42.10
N LEU A 105 0.87 36.99 42.86
CA LEU A 105 -0.56 36.97 42.57
C LEU A 105 -1.16 38.38 42.69
N ASN A 106 -1.99 38.79 41.74
CA ASN A 106 -3.02 39.80 41.98
C ASN A 106 -4.39 39.26 41.59
N SER A 107 -5.21 39.22 42.64
CA SER A 107 -6.52 38.63 42.79
C SER A 107 -7.62 39.23 41.91
N GLU A 108 -8.66 38.41 41.73
CA GLU A 108 -10.07 38.81 41.77
C GLU A 108 -10.75 39.24 40.45
N LEU A 109 -11.17 38.23 39.68
CA LEU A 109 -12.45 38.29 38.98
C LEU A 109 -13.18 36.97 39.17
N ILE A 110 -13.96 36.95 40.24
CA ILE A 110 -14.81 35.85 40.69
C ILE A 110 -16.02 35.68 39.76
N LEU A 111 -16.25 34.41 39.39
CA LEU A 111 -17.50 33.78 38.92
C LEU A 111 -18.18 34.26 37.63
N LEU A 112 -17.92 33.52 36.55
CA LEU A 112 -18.99 32.81 35.82
C LEU A 112 -18.55 31.35 35.64
N THR A 113 -18.80 30.55 36.67
CA THR A 113 -18.72 29.09 36.61
C THR A 113 -19.84 28.56 35.73
N ALA A 114 -19.59 28.41 34.44
CA ALA A 114 -20.22 27.32 33.71
C ALA A 114 -19.50 26.03 34.12
N PRO A 115 -20.21 24.93 34.45
CA PRO A 115 -19.56 23.64 34.67
C PRO A 115 -18.92 23.22 33.35
N CYS A 116 -17.65 23.54 33.15
CA CYS A 116 -16.84 22.97 32.09
C CYS A 116 -16.65 21.50 32.45
N HIS A 117 -17.59 20.68 31.98
CA HIS A 117 -17.48 19.25 32.07
C HIS A 117 -16.26 18.86 31.23
N LYS A 118 -15.11 18.71 31.89
CA LYS A 118 -13.95 18.00 31.32
C LYS A 118 -14.38 16.55 31.14
N GLN A 119 -15.13 16.28 30.09
CA GLN A 119 -15.37 14.93 29.63
C GLN A 119 -14.00 14.45 29.15
N SER A 120 -13.31 13.69 29.99
CA SER A 120 -12.23 12.83 29.51
C SER A 120 -12.83 12.04 28.36
N SER A 121 -12.35 12.26 27.14
CA SER A 121 -12.89 11.61 25.96
C SER A 121 -12.63 10.12 26.11
N LYS A 122 -13.65 9.39 26.58
CA LYS A 122 -13.57 7.94 26.68
C LYS A 122 -13.44 7.44 25.25
N ARG A 123 -12.26 6.93 24.90
CA ARG A 123 -12.00 6.30 23.60
C ARG A 123 -13.04 5.19 23.41
N GLY A 124 -13.76 5.23 22.30
CA GLY A 124 -14.76 4.23 21.96
C GLY A 124 -14.22 2.82 22.12
N ARG A 125 -15.03 1.92 22.67
CA ARG A 125 -14.62 0.55 23.03
C ARG A 125 -15.11 -0.49 22.03
N LYS A 126 -16.13 -0.16 21.22
CA LYS A 126 -16.79 -1.09 20.30
C LYS A 126 -16.18 -1.01 18.90
N ASN A 127 -15.70 -2.15 18.40
CA ASN A 127 -15.18 -2.27 17.04
C ASN A 127 -16.34 -2.51 16.06
N LEU A 128 -16.67 -1.50 15.24
CA LEU A 128 -17.66 -1.63 14.16
C LEU A 128 -17.04 -2.05 12.82
N ILE A 129 -15.72 -1.92 12.70
CA ILE A 129 -15.01 -2.15 11.45
C ILE A 129 -14.86 -3.65 11.22
N THR A 130 -15.72 -4.20 10.38
CA THR A 130 -15.65 -5.59 9.91
C THR A 130 -15.10 -5.65 8.49
N PRO A 131 -14.49 -6.78 8.06
CA PRO A 131 -14.05 -6.95 6.68
C PRO A 131 -15.19 -6.77 5.66
N LYS A 132 -16.41 -7.18 6.03
CA LYS A 132 -17.62 -6.99 5.19
C LYS A 132 -17.97 -5.51 5.02
N LEU A 133 -17.93 -4.73 6.09
CA LEU A 133 -18.12 -3.27 6.03
C LEU A 133 -17.05 -2.63 5.15
N VAL A 134 -15.78 -2.99 5.37
CA VAL A 134 -14.65 -2.49 4.59
C VAL A 134 -14.79 -2.81 3.10
N ALA A 135 -15.25 -4.02 2.75
CA ALA A 135 -15.52 -4.38 1.37
C ALA A 135 -16.59 -3.47 0.75
N ALA A 136 -17.67 -3.18 1.48
CA ALA A 136 -18.70 -2.23 1.02
C ALA A 136 -18.12 -0.82 0.81
N LEU A 137 -17.29 -0.32 1.73
CA LEU A 137 -16.59 0.97 1.59
C LEU A 137 -15.69 1.00 0.34
N ASP A 138 -15.00 -0.11 0.03
CA ASP A 138 -14.17 -0.25 -1.17
C ASP A 138 -15.01 -0.28 -2.45
N HIS A 139 -16.15 -0.97 -2.45
CA HIS A 139 -17.07 -1.01 -3.59
C HIS A 139 -17.66 0.37 -3.91
N CYS A 140 -17.98 1.15 -2.88
CA CYS A 140 -18.44 2.53 -3.01
C CYS A 140 -17.29 3.53 -3.24
N GLN A 141 -16.04 3.06 -3.37
CA GLN A 141 -14.85 3.89 -3.60
C GLN A 141 -14.63 4.99 -2.55
N LEU A 142 -15.09 4.76 -1.32
CA LEU A 142 -15.05 5.78 -0.28
C LEU A 142 -13.63 6.00 0.24
N SER A 143 -13.24 7.26 0.41
CA SER A 143 -12.01 7.58 1.11
C SER A 143 -12.16 7.27 2.61
N ILE A 144 -11.05 7.21 3.35
CA ILE A 144 -11.12 7.03 4.80
C ILE A 144 -11.94 8.15 5.45
N ARG A 145 -11.81 9.39 4.96
CA ARG A 145 -12.53 10.54 5.50
C ARG A 145 -14.04 10.40 5.28
N ASP A 146 -14.44 10.08 4.06
CA ASP A 146 -15.86 9.91 3.74
C ASP A 146 -16.45 8.72 4.49
N SER A 147 -15.67 7.66 4.67
CA SER A 147 -16.06 6.51 5.50
C SER A 147 -16.33 6.93 6.94
N VAL A 148 -15.45 7.70 7.57
CA VAL A 148 -15.64 8.22 8.94
C VAL A 148 -16.90 9.10 9.01
N TYR A 149 -17.08 10.01 8.05
CA TYR A 149 -18.20 10.94 8.01
C TYR A 149 -19.55 10.21 7.90
N ILE A 150 -19.66 9.27 6.95
CA ILE A 150 -20.88 8.48 6.74
C ILE A 150 -21.16 7.59 7.96
N LEU A 151 -20.14 6.93 8.52
CA LEU A 151 -20.33 6.09 9.70
C LEU A 151 -20.78 6.91 10.91
N ASN A 152 -20.25 8.11 11.10
CA ASN A 152 -20.68 9.01 12.16
C ASN A 152 -22.15 9.42 11.98
N ALA A 153 -22.54 9.83 10.77
CA ALA A 153 -23.91 10.21 10.45
C ALA A 153 -24.90 9.05 10.65
N VAL A 154 -24.52 7.82 10.29
CA VAL A 154 -25.35 6.62 10.50
C VAL A 154 -25.52 6.33 12.00
N VAL A 155 -24.46 6.42 12.78
CA VAL A 155 -24.51 6.20 14.24
C VAL A 155 -25.41 7.25 14.92
N GLU A 156 -25.31 8.51 14.49
CA GLU A 156 -26.16 9.61 14.95
C GLU A 156 -27.63 9.39 14.59
N ALA A 157 -27.92 8.97 13.36
CA ALA A 157 -29.28 8.65 12.91
C ALA A 157 -29.90 7.47 13.66
N LEU A 158 -29.08 6.54 14.17
CA LEU A 158 -29.52 5.42 15.00
C LEU A 158 -29.72 5.79 16.48
N GLY A 159 -29.49 7.06 16.86
CA GLY A 159 -29.61 7.53 18.25
C GLY A 159 -28.52 6.96 19.17
N LEU A 160 -27.39 6.55 18.61
CA LEU A 160 -26.27 5.98 19.36
C LEU A 160 -25.18 7.05 19.59
N ASN A 161 -24.43 6.92 20.68
CA ASN A 161 -23.32 7.83 20.95
C ASN A 161 -22.13 7.51 20.02
N GLY A 162 -21.74 8.46 19.17
CA GLY A 162 -20.55 8.34 18.30
C GLY A 162 -19.27 7.97 19.06
N ASN A 163 -19.15 8.45 20.29
CA ASN A 163 -18.00 8.19 21.17
C ASN A 163 -17.87 6.73 21.61
N ASP A 164 -18.90 5.90 21.49
CA ASP A 164 -18.85 4.50 21.91
C ASP A 164 -18.09 3.61 20.90
N PHE A 165 -17.91 4.10 19.68
CA PHE A 165 -17.44 3.30 18.55
C PHE A 165 -16.06 3.70 18.04
N GLN A 166 -15.33 2.71 17.53
CA GLN A 166 -14.01 2.88 16.93
C GLN A 166 -14.10 2.90 15.40
N PHE A 167 -14.54 4.03 14.81
CA PHE A 167 -14.55 4.21 13.35
C PHE A 167 -13.53 5.24 12.85
N ASN A 168 -12.55 5.62 13.66
CA ASN A 168 -11.51 6.56 13.24
C ASN A 168 -10.58 5.96 12.17
N LYS A 169 -9.71 6.80 11.58
CA LYS A 169 -8.71 6.38 10.59
C LYS A 169 -7.84 5.22 11.09
N SER A 170 -7.42 5.23 12.36
CA SER A 170 -6.56 4.18 12.92
C SER A 170 -7.27 2.85 13.13
N SER A 171 -8.61 2.82 13.15
CA SER A 171 -9.41 1.60 13.17
C SER A 171 -9.76 1.10 11.77
N ILE A 172 -10.09 1.99 10.83
CA ILE A 172 -10.46 1.61 9.45
C ILE A 172 -9.25 1.16 8.64
N GLN A 173 -8.14 1.90 8.72
CA GLN A 173 -7.00 1.71 7.83
C GLN A 173 -6.34 0.32 7.95
N PRO A 174 -6.11 -0.24 9.16
CA PRO A 174 -5.48 -1.55 9.30
C PRO A 174 -6.34 -2.65 8.67
N VAL A 175 -7.63 -2.69 9.03
CA VAL A 175 -8.58 -3.69 8.51
C VAL A 175 -8.72 -3.57 6.98
N ARG A 176 -8.73 -2.35 6.45
CA ARG A 176 -8.74 -2.11 4.99
C ARG A 176 -7.48 -2.62 4.30
N THR A 177 -6.32 -2.39 4.89
CA THR A 177 -5.05 -2.87 4.35
C THR A 177 -4.98 -4.40 4.37
N GLU A 178 -5.41 -5.01 5.46
CA GLU A 178 -5.45 -6.46 5.62
C GLU A 178 -6.44 -7.12 4.65
N THR A 179 -7.65 -6.59 4.54
CA THR A 179 -8.67 -7.10 3.61
C THR A 179 -8.20 -7.01 2.15
N ARG A 180 -7.57 -5.90 1.77
CA ARG A 180 -6.99 -5.73 0.42
C ARG A 180 -5.83 -6.67 0.16
N LYS A 181 -4.97 -6.90 1.15
CA LYS A 181 -3.87 -7.86 1.06
C LYS A 181 -4.40 -9.28 0.88
N SER A 182 -5.34 -9.71 1.72
CA SER A 182 -5.97 -11.02 1.62
C SER A 182 -6.65 -11.22 0.26
N ARG A 183 -7.37 -10.20 -0.24
CA ARG A 183 -7.98 -10.24 -1.58
C ARG A 183 -6.93 -10.36 -2.69
N ALA A 184 -5.84 -9.61 -2.61
CA ALA A 184 -4.75 -9.70 -3.59
C ALA A 184 -4.09 -11.10 -3.59
N GLU A 185 -3.92 -11.70 -2.41
CA GLU A 185 -3.41 -13.07 -2.27
C GLU A 185 -4.37 -14.11 -2.86
N ALA A 186 -5.69 -13.96 -2.62
CA ALA A 186 -6.72 -14.83 -3.20
C ALA A 186 -6.78 -14.71 -4.74
N ILE A 187 -6.66 -13.49 -5.28
CA ILE A 187 -6.57 -13.27 -6.74
C ILE A 187 -5.31 -13.93 -7.29
N LYS A 188 -4.17 -13.76 -6.61
CA LYS A 188 -2.89 -14.33 -7.04
C LYS A 188 -2.93 -15.86 -7.05
N SER A 189 -3.51 -16.49 -6.03
CA SER A 189 -3.63 -17.96 -5.99
C SER A 189 -4.61 -18.47 -7.06
N ASN A 190 -5.74 -17.80 -7.26
CA ASN A 190 -6.69 -18.14 -8.33
C ASN A 190 -6.03 -18.05 -9.72
N LEU A 191 -5.24 -17.00 -9.97
CA LEU A 191 -4.48 -16.88 -11.21
C LEU A 191 -3.50 -18.03 -11.39
N GLN A 192 -2.71 -18.37 -10.36
CA GLN A 192 -1.73 -19.47 -10.41
C GLN A 192 -2.37 -20.83 -10.70
N ASN A 193 -3.56 -21.08 -10.19
CA ASN A 193 -4.28 -22.34 -10.42
C ASN A 193 -4.83 -22.45 -11.85
N ASN A 194 -5.03 -21.32 -12.53
CA ASN A 194 -5.62 -21.23 -13.87
C ASN A 194 -4.58 -20.87 -14.95
N VAL A 195 -3.26 -20.96 -14.66
CA VAL A 195 -2.22 -20.65 -15.66
C VAL A 195 -2.12 -21.81 -16.67
N PRO A 196 -2.49 -21.62 -17.96
CA PRO A 196 -2.14 -22.57 -19.00
C PRO A 196 -0.62 -22.61 -19.20
N ASP A 197 -0.11 -23.73 -19.71
CA ASP A 197 1.33 -23.97 -19.92
C ASP A 197 1.89 -23.00 -20.97
N ALA A 198 2.33 -21.82 -20.51
CA ALA A 198 2.66 -20.70 -21.37
C ALA A 198 4.17 -20.56 -21.60
N VAL A 199 4.53 -20.13 -22.81
CA VAL A 199 5.91 -19.86 -23.20
C VAL A 199 6.35 -18.54 -22.59
N THR A 200 7.30 -18.63 -21.66
CA THR A 200 7.96 -17.46 -21.07
C THR A 200 9.05 -16.99 -22.02
N VAL A 201 8.96 -15.75 -22.48
CA VAL A 201 10.04 -15.04 -23.19
C VAL A 201 10.90 -14.29 -22.17
N HIS A 202 12.21 -14.29 -22.37
CA HIS A 202 13.20 -13.67 -21.49
C HIS A 202 13.73 -12.34 -22.05
#